data_AF-A0A533RH96-F1
#
_entry.id   AF-A0A533RH96-F1
#
_cell.length_a   1.000
_cell.length_b   1.000
_cell.length_c   1.000
_cell.angle_alpha   90.00
_cell.angle_beta   90.00
_cell.angle_gamma   90.00
#
_symmetry.space_group_name_H-M   'P 1'
#
loop_
_entity.id
_entity.type
_entity.pdbx_description
1 polymer ?
#
loop_
_entity_poly.entity_id
_entity_poly.type
_entity_poly.pdbx_seq_one_letter_code
_entity_poly.pdbx_strand_id
1 'polypeptide(L)'
;MRQLFRSVGAAEPEWGGVAMERALFYEAVTRARRRLVLCRQVTDSSGTPLGASPFWEELRDLYRAPEAEAEADVVDGADGHRTLLEAGLGVSGGPGGREALRRAAASARRAPRQDTLTDPHVLARLASQEVYSASEIESYLQCPFRWFVEKQLRAEPLDLAVDALTRGTVVHAALRDLYERLPAEAGAVRVT
;
A
#
# COMPACT_ATOMS: atom_id res chain seq x y z
N MET A 1 -30.30 -14.53 -41.99
CA MET A 1 -28.97 -14.15 -42.55
C MET A 1 -28.17 -15.34 -43.09
N ARG A 2 -28.11 -16.52 -42.44
CA ARG A 2 -27.36 -17.69 -42.94
C ARG A 2 -27.79 -18.24 -44.32
N GLN A 3 -29.06 -18.10 -44.69
CA GLN A 3 -29.55 -18.52 -46.02
C GLN A 3 -29.09 -17.60 -47.18
N LEU A 4 -28.74 -16.34 -46.88
CA LEU A 4 -28.40 -15.31 -47.88
C LEU A 4 -27.00 -15.52 -48.48
N PHE A 5 -26.03 -15.97 -47.68
CA PHE A 5 -24.66 -16.22 -48.15
C PHE A 5 -24.57 -17.44 -49.09
N ARG A 6 -25.35 -18.50 -48.78
CA ARG A 6 -25.44 -19.70 -49.63
C ARG A 6 -26.07 -19.42 -51.00
N SER A 7 -27.05 -18.52 -51.11
CA SER A 7 -27.69 -18.20 -52.39
C SER A 7 -26.81 -17.39 -53.35
N VAL A 8 -25.74 -16.74 -52.86
CA VAL A 8 -24.85 -15.89 -53.68
C VAL A 8 -23.48 -16.57 -53.91
N GLY A 9 -23.30 -17.82 -53.48
CA GLY A 9 -22.02 -18.55 -53.63
C GLY A 9 -20.87 -17.97 -52.79
N ALA A 10 -21.17 -17.11 -51.82
CA ALA A 10 -20.18 -16.54 -50.91
C ALA A 10 -19.94 -17.48 -49.72
N ALA A 11 -18.67 -17.67 -49.36
CA ALA A 11 -18.31 -18.40 -48.15
C ALA A 11 -18.92 -17.69 -46.92
N GLU A 12 -19.47 -18.46 -45.98
CA GLU A 12 -19.91 -17.88 -44.70
C GLU A 12 -18.70 -17.26 -44.00
N PRO A 13 -18.78 -16.00 -43.53
CA PRO A 13 -17.67 -15.41 -42.81
C PRO A 13 -17.43 -16.20 -41.52
N GLU A 14 -16.16 -16.53 -41.24
CA GLU A 14 -15.77 -17.06 -39.94
C GLU A 14 -15.92 -15.94 -38.90
N TRP A 15 -17.01 -16.00 -38.14
CA TRP A 15 -17.29 -15.08 -37.05
C TRP A 15 -16.42 -15.47 -35.85
N GLY A 16 -15.18 -15.00 -35.83
CA GLY A 16 -14.22 -15.24 -34.75
C GLY A 16 -12.97 -14.38 -34.84
N GLY A 17 -12.23 -14.28 -33.74
CA GLY A 17 -10.98 -13.51 -33.68
C GLY A 17 -11.17 -12.01 -33.89
N VAL A 18 -10.17 -11.37 -34.50
CA VAL A 18 -10.09 -9.89 -34.62
C VAL A 18 -11.28 -9.29 -35.37
N ALA A 19 -11.86 -9.98 -36.35
CA ALA A 19 -12.99 -9.48 -37.12
C ALA A 19 -14.27 -9.32 -36.26
N MET A 20 -14.51 -10.26 -35.36
CA MET A 20 -15.62 -10.17 -34.39
C MET A 20 -15.36 -9.05 -33.38
N GLU A 21 -14.15 -8.97 -32.82
CA GLU A 21 -13.76 -7.91 -31.89
C GLU A 21 -13.92 -6.51 -32.51
N ARG A 22 -13.59 -6.35 -33.80
CA ARG A 22 -13.83 -5.11 -34.56
C ARG A 22 -15.32 -4.78 -34.67
N ALA A 23 -16.16 -5.77 -34.95
CA ALA A 23 -17.61 -5.55 -35.01
C ALA A 23 -18.16 -5.12 -33.64
N LEU A 24 -17.73 -5.77 -32.55
CA LEU A 24 -18.12 -5.40 -31.18
C LEU A 24 -17.65 -3.99 -30.81
N PHE A 25 -16.40 -3.64 -31.15
CA PHE A 25 -15.87 -2.30 -30.92
C PHE A 25 -16.65 -1.24 -31.70
N TYR A 26 -16.93 -1.49 -32.98
CA TYR A 26 -17.75 -0.61 -33.81
C TYR A 26 -19.14 -0.40 -33.21
N GLU A 27 -19.81 -1.49 -32.81
CA GLU A 27 -21.11 -1.38 -32.16
C GLU A 27 -21.02 -0.56 -30.88
N ALA A 28 -20.05 -0.81 -30.00
CA ALA A 28 -19.90 -0.08 -28.73
C ALA A 28 -19.66 1.43 -28.95
N VAL A 29 -18.75 1.79 -29.85
CA VAL A 29 -18.39 3.19 -30.15
C VAL A 29 -19.57 3.95 -30.75
N THR A 30 -20.33 3.32 -31.64
CA THR A 30 -21.46 3.96 -32.34
C THR A 30 -22.73 4.10 -31.50
N ARG A 31 -22.82 3.49 -30.30
CA ARG A 31 -23.95 3.73 -29.38
C ARG A 31 -23.91 5.09 -28.71
N ALA A 32 -22.74 5.71 -28.61
CA ALA A 32 -22.60 7.02 -27.98
C ALA A 32 -23.27 8.11 -28.82
N ARG A 33 -24.29 8.79 -28.27
CA ARG A 33 -25.05 9.83 -28.98
C ARG A 33 -24.59 11.26 -28.71
N ARG A 34 -23.82 11.50 -27.64
CA ARG A 34 -23.41 12.85 -27.21
C ARG A 34 -21.94 12.93 -26.84
N ARG A 35 -21.44 11.93 -26.11
CA ARG A 35 -20.04 11.85 -25.69
C ARG A 35 -19.62 10.40 -25.63
N LEU A 36 -18.45 10.10 -26.19
CA LEU A 36 -17.75 8.84 -26.04
C LEU A 36 -16.59 9.06 -25.07
N VAL A 37 -16.43 8.17 -24.09
CA VAL A 37 -15.29 8.18 -23.17
C VAL A 37 -14.62 6.82 -23.28
N LEU A 38 -13.34 6.83 -23.65
CA LEU A 38 -12.53 5.62 -23.72
C LEU A 38 -11.45 5.69 -22.65
N CYS A 39 -11.38 4.62 -21.87
CA CYS A 39 -10.43 4.47 -20.78
C CYS A 39 -9.57 3.24 -21.06
N ARG A 40 -8.26 3.37 -20.82
CA ARG A 40 -7.33 2.24 -20.81
C ARG A 40 -6.47 2.29 -19.57
N GLN A 41 -6.03 1.12 -19.12
CA GLN A 41 -4.98 1.01 -18.12
C GLN A 41 -3.62 1.15 -18.83
N VAL A 42 -2.75 2.00 -18.28
CA VAL A 42 -1.37 2.16 -18.77
C VAL A 42 -0.38 1.28 -18.02
N THR A 43 -0.77 0.78 -16.85
CA THR A 43 0.00 -0.15 -16.02
C THR A 43 -0.93 -1.17 -15.38
N ASP A 44 -0.40 -2.35 -15.07
CA ASP A 44 -1.10 -3.35 -14.24
C ASP A 44 -0.99 -3.02 -12.73
N SER A 45 -1.47 -3.94 -11.88
CA SER A 45 -1.42 -3.79 -10.41
C SER A 45 0.00 -3.86 -9.83
N SER A 46 0.98 -4.34 -10.58
CA SER A 46 2.40 -4.39 -10.20
C SER A 46 3.19 -3.17 -10.67
N GLY A 47 2.58 -2.32 -11.50
CA GLY A 47 3.25 -1.19 -12.15
C GLY A 47 3.93 -1.53 -13.48
N THR A 48 3.70 -2.73 -14.02
CA THR A 48 4.23 -3.11 -15.34
C THR A 48 3.47 -2.36 -16.44
N PRO A 49 4.15 -1.72 -17.42
CA PRO A 49 3.49 -1.00 -18.50
C PRO A 49 2.62 -1.90 -19.38
N LEU A 50 1.43 -1.43 -19.75
CA LEU A 50 0.52 -2.08 -20.68
C LEU A 50 0.44 -1.32 -22.00
N GLY A 51 0.59 -2.05 -23.11
CA GLY A 51 0.47 -1.50 -24.46
C GLY A 51 -0.96 -1.05 -24.80
N ALA A 52 -1.09 -0.16 -25.79
CA ALA A 52 -2.39 0.18 -26.36
C ALA A 52 -2.99 -1.02 -27.10
N SER A 53 -4.33 -1.13 -27.07
CA SER A 53 -5.04 -2.00 -28.01
C SER A 53 -4.93 -1.43 -29.44
N PRO A 54 -4.86 -2.26 -30.49
CA PRO A 54 -4.91 -1.78 -31.87
C PRO A 54 -6.13 -0.89 -32.16
N PHE A 55 -7.28 -1.17 -31.54
CA PHE A 55 -8.50 -0.35 -31.71
C PHE A 55 -8.36 1.06 -31.13
N TRP A 56 -7.54 1.22 -30.10
CA TRP A 56 -7.25 2.52 -29.49
C TRP A 56 -6.42 3.39 -30.44
N GLU A 57 -5.36 2.81 -31.03
CA GLU A 57 -4.48 3.54 -31.96
C GLU A 57 -5.23 3.89 -33.25
N GLU A 58 -5.93 2.93 -33.85
CA GLU A 58 -6.72 3.18 -35.07
C GLU A 58 -7.76 4.28 -34.87
N LEU A 59 -8.46 4.29 -33.74
CA LEU A 59 -9.41 5.36 -33.44
C LEU A 59 -8.70 6.70 -33.21
N ARG A 60 -7.59 6.71 -32.46
CA ARG A 60 -6.82 7.93 -32.20
C ARG A 60 -6.27 8.54 -33.50
N ASP A 61 -5.83 7.70 -34.44
CA ASP A 61 -5.31 8.14 -35.73
C ASP A 61 -6.34 8.94 -36.54
N LEU A 62 -7.64 8.63 -36.42
CA LEU A 62 -8.71 9.40 -37.08
C LEU A 62 -8.83 10.84 -36.56
N TYR A 63 -8.33 11.11 -35.36
CA TYR A 63 -8.41 12.42 -34.70
C TYR A 63 -7.04 13.09 -34.56
N ARG A 64 -5.95 12.47 -35.05
CA ARG A 64 -4.63 13.10 -35.06
C ARG A 64 -4.58 14.12 -36.20
N ALA A 65 -4.29 15.39 -35.89
CA ALA A 65 -4.03 16.41 -36.91
C ALA A 65 -2.67 16.14 -37.59
N PRO A 66 -2.52 16.38 -38.90
CA PRO A 66 -1.29 16.08 -39.65
C PRO A 66 -0.06 16.93 -39.24
N GLU A 67 -0.24 17.96 -38.43
CA GLU A 67 0.82 18.89 -37.99
C GLU A 67 1.36 18.58 -36.58
N ALA A 68 0.83 17.55 -35.89
CA ALA A 68 1.35 17.10 -34.61
C ALA A 68 2.56 16.18 -34.86
N GLU A 69 3.71 16.78 -35.13
CA GLU A 69 4.99 16.09 -35.15
C GLU A 69 5.20 15.34 -33.82
N ALA A 70 5.65 14.10 -33.97
CA ALA A 70 5.82 13.12 -32.93
C ALA A 70 6.82 13.59 -31.84
N GLU A 71 6.31 14.11 -30.72
CA GLU A 71 6.98 13.90 -29.44
C GLU A 71 6.52 12.56 -28.86
N ALA A 72 7.40 11.59 -28.98
CA ALA A 72 7.27 10.28 -28.36
C ALA A 72 7.28 10.41 -26.82
N ASP A 73 6.58 9.47 -26.20
CA ASP A 73 6.55 9.16 -24.78
C ASP A 73 5.74 10.09 -23.86
N VAL A 74 4.47 9.72 -23.73
CA VAL A 74 3.65 9.86 -22.52
C VAL A 74 3.50 11.31 -22.03
N VAL A 75 2.45 11.95 -22.57
CA VAL A 75 1.42 12.79 -21.93
C VAL A 75 1.02 13.81 -22.98
N ASP A 76 -0.04 13.52 -23.72
CA ASP A 76 -0.61 14.49 -24.66
C ASP A 76 -1.84 15.14 -24.00
N GLY A 77 -1.51 16.13 -23.18
CA GLY A 77 -2.44 17.08 -22.61
C GLY A 77 -2.80 18.15 -23.64
N ALA A 78 -3.82 17.88 -24.45
CA ALA A 78 -4.61 18.91 -25.11
C ALA A 78 -6.11 18.58 -25.06
N ASP A 79 -6.47 17.28 -25.08
CA ASP A 79 -7.86 16.82 -24.97
C ASP A 79 -8.07 15.87 -23.77
N GLY A 80 -7.95 16.40 -22.56
CA GLY A 80 -8.75 15.96 -21.41
C GLY A 80 -8.63 14.52 -20.90
N HIS A 81 -7.50 13.83 -21.06
CA HIS A 81 -7.26 12.55 -20.39
C HIS A 81 -6.63 12.77 -19.01
N ARG A 82 -7.44 12.66 -17.96
CA ARG A 82 -6.95 12.51 -16.57
C ARG A 82 -7.04 11.04 -16.18
N THR A 83 -5.95 10.43 -15.71
CA THR A 83 -6.10 9.14 -15.03
C THR A 83 -6.88 9.35 -13.72
N LEU A 84 -7.59 8.33 -13.25
CA LEU A 84 -8.49 8.43 -12.08
C LEU A 84 -7.71 8.86 -10.82
N LEU A 85 -6.43 8.48 -10.74
CA LEU A 85 -5.48 8.92 -9.72
C LEU A 85 -5.18 10.43 -9.80
N GLU A 86 -5.04 10.98 -11.01
CA GLU A 86 -4.79 12.39 -11.26
C GLU A 86 -6.01 13.26 -10.93
N ALA A 87 -7.21 12.73 -11.14
CA ALA A 87 -8.46 13.39 -10.76
C ALA A 87 -8.66 13.43 -9.24
N GLY A 88 -8.26 12.38 -8.51
CA GLY A 88 -8.38 12.29 -7.05
C GLY A 88 -7.32 13.07 -6.27
N LEU A 89 -6.12 13.24 -6.84
CA LEU A 89 -5.00 13.94 -6.18
C LEU A 89 -4.67 15.31 -6.79
N GLY A 90 -5.27 15.69 -7.92
CA GLY A 90 -4.95 16.94 -8.63
C GLY A 90 -3.55 16.96 -9.25
N VAL A 91 -2.93 15.79 -9.44
CA VAL A 91 -1.55 15.63 -9.92
C VAL A 91 -1.62 15.10 -11.34
N SER A 92 -1.19 15.81 -12.38
CA SER A 92 -1.12 15.27 -13.76
C SER A 92 0.04 14.27 -13.93
N GLY A 93 -0.18 13.10 -14.54
CA GLY A 93 0.77 11.98 -14.64
C GLY A 93 1.93 12.16 -15.63
N GLY A 94 2.43 13.38 -15.81
CA GLY A 94 3.69 13.63 -16.53
C GLY A 94 4.92 13.61 -15.60
N PRO A 95 6.13 13.94 -16.11
CA PRO A 95 7.32 14.14 -15.28
C PRO A 95 7.09 15.13 -14.12
N GLY A 96 6.24 16.14 -14.37
CA GLY A 96 5.77 17.10 -13.37
C GLY A 96 4.80 16.53 -12.34
N GLY A 97 4.22 15.35 -12.57
CA GLY A 97 3.33 14.64 -11.67
C GLY A 97 4.04 14.02 -10.48
N ARG A 98 5.20 13.40 -10.72
CA ARG A 98 6.05 12.92 -9.60
C ARG A 98 6.53 14.09 -8.75
N GLU A 99 6.87 15.20 -9.38
CA GLU A 99 7.27 16.41 -8.67
C GLU A 99 6.09 17.10 -7.96
N ALA A 100 4.90 17.10 -8.55
CA ALA A 100 3.69 17.59 -7.90
C ALA A 100 3.24 16.67 -6.75
N LEU A 101 3.38 15.35 -6.87
CA LEU A 101 3.16 14.40 -5.77
C LEU A 101 4.22 14.57 -4.67
N ARG A 102 5.49 14.75 -5.03
CA ARG A 102 6.55 15.08 -4.06
C ARG A 102 6.28 16.40 -3.36
N ARG A 103 5.88 17.43 -4.09
CA ARG A 103 5.47 18.72 -3.52
C ARG A 103 4.22 18.60 -2.67
N ALA A 104 3.22 17.81 -3.08
CA ALA A 104 2.00 17.56 -2.33
C ALA A 104 2.27 16.73 -1.06
N ALA A 105 3.16 15.75 -1.12
CA ALA A 105 3.62 14.99 0.04
C ALA A 105 4.54 15.83 0.96
N ALA A 106 5.31 16.76 0.40
CA ALA A 106 6.12 17.72 1.14
C ALA A 106 5.27 18.85 1.74
N SER A 107 4.18 19.25 1.07
CA SER A 107 3.23 20.28 1.50
C SER A 107 2.09 19.72 2.35
N ALA A 108 1.84 18.41 2.27
CA ALA A 108 1.13 17.66 3.28
C ALA A 108 1.98 17.84 4.52
N ARG A 109 1.63 18.89 5.28
CA ARG A 109 2.23 19.18 6.56
C ARG A 109 2.05 17.90 7.34
N ARG A 110 3.14 17.12 7.47
CA ARG A 110 3.23 16.12 8.50
C ARG A 110 2.89 16.92 9.74
N ALA A 111 1.75 16.61 10.38
CA ALA A 111 1.44 17.24 11.65
C ALA A 111 2.74 17.21 12.46
N PRO A 112 3.20 18.36 12.97
CA PRO A 112 4.48 18.41 13.66
C PRO A 112 4.48 17.26 14.67
N ARG A 113 5.47 16.38 14.57
CA ARG A 113 5.55 15.23 15.46
C ARG A 113 5.53 15.81 16.87
N GLN A 114 4.49 15.50 17.63
CA GLN A 114 4.48 15.82 19.05
C GLN A 114 5.53 14.93 19.70
N ASP A 115 6.71 15.50 19.90
CA ASP A 115 7.86 14.87 20.55
C ASP A 115 7.83 15.06 22.07
N THR A 116 6.90 15.89 22.54
CA THR A 116 6.79 16.31 23.93
C THR A 116 5.40 15.97 24.47
N LEU A 117 5.36 15.30 25.61
CA LEU A 117 4.13 15.07 26.36
C LEU A 117 3.68 16.39 26.99
N THR A 118 2.49 16.86 26.62
CA THR A 118 1.93 18.14 27.09
C THR A 118 0.73 17.97 28.00
N ASP A 119 0.13 16.77 28.04
CA ASP A 119 -1.04 16.49 28.86
C ASP A 119 -0.70 16.56 30.36
N PRO A 120 -1.32 17.47 31.13
CA PRO A 120 -0.99 17.67 32.55
C PRO A 120 -1.24 16.44 33.42
N HIS A 121 -2.23 15.61 33.08
CA HIS A 121 -2.55 14.41 33.85
C HIS A 121 -1.50 13.33 33.63
N VAL A 122 -1.04 13.16 32.38
CA VAL A 122 0.08 12.26 32.06
C VAL A 122 1.35 12.69 32.79
N LEU A 123 1.67 13.99 32.78
CA LEU A 123 2.86 14.52 33.46
C LEU A 123 2.79 14.34 34.98
N ALA A 124 1.64 14.59 35.61
CA ALA A 124 1.46 14.39 37.04
C ALA A 124 1.64 12.91 37.45
N ARG A 125 1.09 11.98 36.66
CA ARG A 125 1.26 10.53 36.88
C ARG A 125 2.72 10.11 36.77
N LEU A 126 3.45 10.65 35.79
CA LEU A 126 4.88 10.37 35.63
C LEU A 126 5.70 10.95 36.80
N ALA A 127 5.37 12.16 37.24
CA ALA A 127 6.05 12.83 38.35
C ALA A 127 5.83 12.14 39.70
N SER A 128 4.71 11.43 39.89
CA SER A 128 4.45 10.69 41.14
C SER A 128 5.19 9.35 41.25
N GLN A 129 5.91 8.92 40.21
CA GLN A 129 6.63 7.64 40.22
C GLN A 129 8.02 7.80 40.86
N GLU A 130 8.21 7.23 42.06
CA GLU A 130 9.46 7.36 42.82
C GLU A 130 10.46 6.22 42.56
N VAL A 131 9.99 5.09 42.03
CA VAL A 131 10.81 3.88 41.84
C VAL A 131 10.75 3.43 40.38
N TYR A 132 11.93 3.14 39.84
CA TYR A 132 12.12 2.59 38.50
C TYR A 132 12.96 1.33 38.57
N SER A 133 12.60 0.32 37.78
CA SER A 133 13.44 -0.86 37.60
C SER A 133 14.68 -0.54 36.76
N ALA A 134 15.74 -1.34 36.91
CA ALA A 134 16.93 -1.21 36.06
C ALA A 134 16.56 -1.26 34.56
N SER A 135 15.66 -2.17 34.18
CA SER A 135 15.19 -2.33 32.79
C SER A 135 14.47 -1.09 32.25
N GLU A 136 13.75 -0.33 33.08
CA GLU A 136 13.10 0.92 32.68
C GLU A 136 14.12 2.01 32.40
N ILE A 137 15.12 2.18 33.28
CA ILE A 137 16.17 3.17 33.13
C ILE A 137 17.01 2.86 31.87
N GLU A 138 17.40 1.60 31.68
CA GLU A 138 18.13 1.15 30.49
C GLU A 138 17.35 1.43 29.20
N SER A 139 16.06 1.09 29.18
CA SER A 139 15.19 1.32 28.01
C SER A 139 15.05 2.81 27.70
N TYR A 140 14.92 3.65 28.72
CA TYR A 140 14.82 5.09 28.56
C TYR A 140 16.11 5.69 27.99
N LEU A 141 17.27 5.29 28.50
CA LEU A 141 18.58 5.73 28.01
C LEU A 141 18.83 5.31 26.56
N GLN A 142 18.33 4.14 26.14
CA GLN A 142 18.39 3.71 24.74
C GLN A 142 17.44 4.51 23.84
N CYS A 143 16.18 4.65 24.25
CA CYS A 143 15.17 5.38 23.49
C CYS A 143 13.95 5.76 24.37
N PRO A 144 13.74 7.06 24.66
CA PRO A 144 12.59 7.52 25.46
C PRO A 144 11.23 7.13 24.87
N PHE A 145 11.12 7.11 23.54
CA PHE A 145 9.87 6.73 22.87
C PHE A 145 9.56 5.24 23.05
N ARG A 146 10.57 4.36 22.92
CA ARG A 146 10.42 2.93 23.16
C ARG A 146 10.00 2.67 24.60
N TRP A 147 10.67 3.29 25.56
CA TRP A 147 10.30 3.22 26.98
C TRP A 147 8.85 3.63 27.21
N PHE A 148 8.40 4.75 26.61
CA PHE A 148 7.03 5.21 26.77
C PHE A 148 6.02 4.18 26.27
N VAL A 149 6.26 3.59 25.09
CA VAL A 149 5.36 2.56 24.52
C VAL A 149 5.38 1.27 25.34
N GLU A 150 6.56 0.76 25.71
CA GLU A 150 6.69 -0.53 26.38
C GLU A 150 6.32 -0.47 27.87
N LYS A 151 6.65 0.62 28.57
CA LYS A 151 6.53 0.70 30.04
C LYS A 151 5.30 1.50 30.48
N GLN A 152 4.97 2.59 29.77
CA GLN A 152 3.86 3.46 30.14
C GLN A 152 2.56 3.12 29.43
N LEU A 153 2.58 2.84 28.12
CA LEU A 153 1.41 2.35 27.39
C LEU A 153 1.22 0.84 27.51
N ARG A 154 2.32 0.10 27.76
CA ARG A 154 2.35 -1.36 27.85
C ARG A 154 1.68 -2.02 26.63
N ALA A 155 2.06 -1.55 25.45
CA ALA A 155 1.52 -2.11 24.22
C ALA A 155 1.89 -3.59 24.10
N GLU A 156 0.89 -4.46 24.07
CA GLU A 156 1.10 -5.90 23.94
C GLU A 156 1.26 -6.28 22.45
N PRO A 157 2.20 -7.17 22.13
CA PRO A 157 2.26 -7.75 20.79
C PRO A 157 1.00 -8.56 20.51
N LEU A 158 0.52 -8.51 19.28
CA LEU A 158 -0.67 -9.26 18.84
C LEU A 158 -0.45 -10.78 18.83
N ASP A 159 0.80 -11.21 18.63
CA ASP A 159 1.17 -12.63 18.55
C ASP A 159 1.74 -13.13 19.88
N LEU A 160 1.22 -14.26 20.37
CA LEU A 160 1.84 -15.01 21.46
C LEU A 160 2.89 -15.98 20.91
N ALA A 161 4.17 -15.69 21.18
CA ALA A 161 5.27 -16.61 20.96
C ALA A 161 5.93 -16.98 22.29
N VAL A 162 6.34 -18.25 22.45
CA VAL A 162 7.19 -18.66 23.57
C VAL A 162 8.58 -18.09 23.32
N ASP A 163 8.84 -16.94 23.94
CA ASP A 163 10.07 -16.19 23.78
C ASP A 163 11.15 -16.64 24.77
N ALA A 164 12.36 -16.09 24.60
CA ALA A 164 13.48 -16.36 25.48
C ALA A 164 13.19 -15.97 26.95
N LEU A 165 12.37 -14.93 27.16
CA LEU A 165 11.98 -14.46 28.49
C LEU A 165 11.12 -15.49 29.22
N THR A 166 10.15 -16.08 28.53
CA THR A 166 9.28 -17.13 29.06
C THR A 166 10.13 -18.33 29.48
N ARG A 167 11.09 -18.74 28.64
CA ARG A 167 12.02 -19.84 28.96
C ARG A 167 12.88 -19.52 30.18
N GLY A 168 13.44 -18.32 30.26
CA GLY A 168 14.22 -17.88 31.41
C GLY A 168 13.40 -17.93 32.70
N THR A 169 12.16 -17.46 32.65
CA THR A 169 11.24 -17.46 33.80
C THR A 169 10.99 -18.87 34.33
N VAL A 170 10.77 -19.84 33.44
CA VAL A 170 10.58 -21.26 33.80
C VAL A 170 11.85 -21.83 34.44
N VAL A 171 13.04 -21.54 33.89
CA VAL A 171 14.31 -22.00 34.46
C VAL A 171 14.55 -21.40 35.85
N HIS A 172 14.31 -20.10 36.03
CA HIS A 172 14.46 -19.45 37.32
C HIS A 172 13.49 -20.02 38.37
N ALA A 173 12.24 -20.32 37.98
CA ALA A 173 11.27 -20.96 38.85
C ALA A 173 11.74 -22.37 39.26
N ALA A 174 12.21 -23.18 38.31
CA ALA A 174 12.71 -24.52 38.59
C ALA A 174 13.93 -24.52 39.53
N LEU A 175 14.88 -23.60 39.32
CA LEU A 175 16.04 -23.45 40.20
C LEU A 175 15.62 -23.01 41.59
N ARG A 176 14.71 -22.04 41.72
CA ARG A 176 14.19 -21.62 43.03
C ARG A 176 13.58 -22.80 43.78
N ASP A 177 12.68 -23.53 43.14
CA ASP A 177 11.99 -24.67 43.75
C ASP A 177 12.98 -25.76 44.19
N LEU A 178 14.01 -26.01 43.39
CA LEU A 178 15.10 -26.94 43.73
C LEU A 178 15.84 -26.49 44.99
N TYR A 179 16.28 -25.23 45.05
CA TYR A 179 17.06 -24.69 46.18
C TYR A 179 16.23 -24.50 47.45
N GLU A 180 14.91 -24.38 47.35
CA GLU A 180 14.00 -24.36 48.51
C GLU A 180 13.78 -25.76 49.09
N ARG A 181 13.77 -26.81 48.26
CA ARG A 181 13.50 -28.19 48.69
C ARG A 181 14.75 -28.96 49.12
N LEU A 182 15.89 -28.71 48.47
CA LEU A 182 17.18 -29.35 48.77
C LEU A 182 17.55 -29.34 50.27
N PRO A 183 17.38 -28.24 51.03
CA PRO A 183 17.68 -28.21 52.46
C PRO A 183 16.90 -29.25 53.28
N ALA A 184 15.64 -29.49 52.93
CA ALA A 184 14.76 -30.43 53.63
C ALA A 184 15.12 -31.90 53.33
N GLU A 185 15.59 -32.18 52.11
CA GLU A 185 15.97 -33.54 51.68
C GLU A 185 17.43 -33.89 52.03
N ALA A 186 18.33 -32.91 52.04
CA ALA A 186 19.76 -33.10 52.32
C ALA A 186 20.13 -32.93 53.81
N GLY A 187 19.19 -32.54 54.67
CA GLY A 187 19.43 -32.29 56.10
C GLY A 187 20.40 -31.12 56.39
N ALA A 188 20.62 -30.25 55.41
CA ALA A 188 21.57 -29.15 55.47
C ALA A 188 20.83 -27.80 55.52
N VAL A 189 21.28 -26.87 56.38
CA VAL A 189 20.64 -25.55 56.56
C VAL A 189 20.83 -24.63 55.34
N ARG A 190 21.83 -24.92 54.47
CA ARG A 190 22.08 -24.20 53.21
C ARG A 190 22.80 -25.12 52.21
N VAL A 191 22.46 -24.96 50.93
CA VAL A 191 23.21 -25.54 49.80
C VAL A 191 24.29 -24.53 49.41
N THR A 192 25.56 -24.86 49.67
CA THR A 192 26.73 -24.06 49.25
C THR A 192 27.37 -24.66 48.01
#